data_AF-A0A2T3FW20-F1
#
_entry.id   AF-A0A2T3FW20-F1
#
_cell.length_a   1.000
_cell.length_b   1.000
_cell.length_c   1.000
_cell.angle_alpha   90.00
_cell.angle_beta   90.00
_cell.angle_gamma   90.00
#
_symmetry.space_group_name_H-M   'P 1'
#
loop_
_entity.id
_entity.type
_entity.pdbx_description
1 polymer ?
#
loop_
_entity_poly.entity_id
_entity_poly.type
_entity_poly.pdbx_seq_one_letter_code
_entity_poly.pdbx_strand_id
1 'polypeptide(L)' 'MNNQLKCDTVAQYKAYQWIKRNFDINYLTISIHDSYSLLVKDMHNKNAIISYNKNKVTIHYDDGSKETFKLKSHEPCL' A
#
# COMPACT_ATOMS: atom_id res chain seq x y z
N MET A 1 -18.12 -18.04 -2.92
CA MET A 1 -18.14 -16.66 -3.47
C MET A 1 -16.69 -16.21 -3.58
N ASN A 2 -16.18 -16.04 -4.80
CA ASN A 2 -14.86 -15.44 -5.01
C ASN A 2 -14.99 -13.94 -4.72
N ASN A 3 -14.62 -13.52 -3.50
CA ASN A 3 -14.45 -12.11 -3.18
C ASN A 3 -13.18 -11.62 -3.88
N GLN A 4 -13.28 -11.37 -5.18
CA GLN A 4 -12.28 -10.58 -5.88
C GLN A 4 -12.30 -9.19 -5.25
N LEU A 5 -11.22 -8.84 -4.56
CA LEU A 5 -10.98 -7.48 -4.04
C LEU A 5 -11.10 -6.50 -5.22
N LYS A 6 -12.23 -5.81 -5.34
CA LYS A 6 -12.40 -4.73 -6.31
C LYS A 6 -11.54 -3.56 -5.83
N CYS A 7 -10.59 -3.13 -6.67
CA CYS A 7 -9.90 -1.87 -6.48
C CYS A 7 -10.74 -0.79 -7.17
N ASP A 8 -11.23 0.19 -6.42
CA ASP A 8 -12.06 1.29 -6.94
C ASP A 8 -11.20 2.42 -7.54
N THR A 9 -9.90 2.46 -7.22
CA THR A 9 -8.97 3.48 -7.74
C THR A 9 -7.61 2.88 -8.13
N VAL A 10 -6.92 3.54 -9.07
CA VAL A 10 -5.54 3.19 -9.46
C VAL A 10 -4.58 3.22 -8.27
N ALA A 11 -4.82 4.14 -7.32
CA ALA A 11 -4.07 4.24 -6.08
C ALA A 11 -4.12 2.93 -5.28
N GLN A 12 -5.34 2.43 -5.07
CA GLN A 12 -5.58 1.19 -4.34
C GLN A 12 -4.96 -0.01 -5.07
N TYR A 13 -5.10 -0.09 -6.40
CA TYR A 13 -4.50 -1.17 -7.17
C TYR A 13 -2.97 -1.18 -7.10
N LYS A 14 -2.31 -0.02 -7.28
CA LYS A 14 -0.85 0.09 -7.20
C LYS A 14 -0.34 -0.23 -5.80
N ALA A 15 -1.04 0.23 -4.75
CA ALA A 15 -0.72 -0.12 -3.37
C ALA A 15 -0.86 -1.64 -3.14
N TYR A 16 -1.95 -2.25 -3.61
CA TYR A 16 -2.16 -3.70 -3.53
C TYR A 16 -1.06 -4.50 -4.23
N GLN A 17 -0.71 -4.14 -5.47
CA GLN A 17 0.36 -4.80 -6.22
C GLN A 17 1.72 -4.66 -5.53
N TRP A 18 1.98 -3.49 -4.95
CA TRP A 18 3.20 -3.27 -4.18
C TRP A 18 3.23 -4.14 -2.91
N ILE A 19 2.15 -4.19 -2.13
CA ILE A 19 2.05 -5.04 -0.93
C ILE A 19 2.27 -6.51 -1.32
N LYS A 20 1.60 -7.00 -2.37
CA LYS A 20 1.72 -8.36 -2.87
C LYS A 20 3.13 -8.75 -3.29
N ARG A 21 3.93 -7.81 -3.79
CA ARG A 21 5.32 -8.05 -4.20
C ARG A 21 6.30 -8.04 -3.03
N ASN A 22 6.01 -7.29 -1.98
CA ASN A 22 6.97 -7.02 -0.90
C ASN A 22 6.69 -7.82 0.38
N PHE A 23 5.47 -8.34 0.55
CA PHE A 23 5.05 -9.05 1.76
C PHE A 23 4.40 -10.39 1.44
N ASP A 24 4.54 -11.36 2.34
CA ASP A 24 3.75 -12.59 2.30
C ASP A 24 2.30 -12.27 2.73
N ILE A 25 1.38 -12.32 1.76
CA ILE A 25 -0.03 -11.97 1.97
C ILE A 25 -0.70 -12.90 2.99
N ASN A 26 -0.24 -14.15 3.11
CA ASN A 26 -0.85 -15.12 4.03
C ASN A 26 -0.71 -14.68 5.49
N TYR A 27 0.25 -13.80 5.77
CA TYR A 27 0.67 -13.43 7.12
C TYR A 27 0.79 -11.92 7.30
N LEU A 28 0.03 -11.18 6.50
CA LEU A 28 0.01 -9.72 6.50
C LEU A 28 -0.93 -9.18 7.59
N THR A 29 -0.42 -8.27 8.41
CA THR A 29 -1.24 -7.43 9.28
C THR A 29 -1.28 -6.01 8.75
N ILE A 30 -2.49 -5.46 8.61
CA ILE A 30 -2.70 -4.05 8.25
C ILE A 30 -3.39 -3.37 9.42
N SER A 31 -2.84 -2.24 9.88
CA SER A 31 -3.44 -1.40 10.91
C SER A 31 -3.43 0.07 10.50
N ILE A 32 -4.40 0.85 11.00
CA ILE A 32 -4.39 2.30 10.84
C ILE A 32 -3.21 2.86 11.65
N HIS A 33 -2.33 3.63 11.00
CA HIS A 33 -1.24 4.33 11.69
C HIS A 33 -1.66 5.75 12.03
N ASP A 34 -2.23 6.47 11.05
CA ASP A 34 -2.90 7.75 11.23
C ASP A 34 -4.03 7.94 10.21
N SER A 35 -4.69 9.10 10.21
CA SER A 35 -5.83 9.42 9.34
C SER A 35 -5.56 9.29 7.83
N TYR A 36 -4.29 9.26 7.42
CA TYR A 36 -3.84 9.22 6.03
C TYR A 36 -2.84 8.09 5.76
N SER A 37 -2.59 7.21 6.73
CA SER A 37 -1.58 6.17 6.59
C SER A 37 -1.94 4.83 7.22
N LEU A 38 -1.46 3.78 6.57
CA LEU A 38 -1.59 2.39 6.99
C LEU A 38 -0.21 1.84 7.34
N LEU A 39 -0.13 1.14 8.46
CA LEU A 39 1.01 0.32 8.82
C LEU A 39 0.78 -1.10 8.29
N VAL A 40 1.73 -1.59 7.51
CA VAL A 40 1.76 -2.94 6.97
C VAL A 40 2.89 -3.70 7.62
N LYS A 41 2.62 -4.88 8.16
CA LYS A 41 3.57 -5.76 8.82
C LYS A 41 3.45 -7.18 8.29
N ASP A 42 4.58 -7.87 8.09
CA ASP A 42 4.59 -9.33 7.96
C ASP A 42 5.13 -10.02 9.23
N MET A 43 5.02 -11.36 9.25
CA MET A 43 5.56 -12.20 10.31
C MET A 43 7.10 -12.28 10.34
N HIS A 44 7.79 -11.71 9.36
CA HIS A 44 9.25 -11.61 9.33
C HIS A 44 9.75 -10.28 9.92
N ASN A 45 8.89 -9.56 10.66
CA ASN A 45 9.15 -8.24 11.22
C ASN A 45 9.48 -7.16 10.19
N LYS A 46 9.25 -7.40 8.89
CA LYS A 46 9.31 -6.31 7.91
C LYS A 46 8.07 -5.46 8.10
N ASN A 47 8.26 -4.15 8.14
CA ASN A 47 7.13 -3.25 8.14
C ASN A 47 7.33 -2.07 7.19
N ALA A 48 6.21 -1.50 6.78
CA ALA A 48 6.19 -0.28 6.00
C ALA A 48 4.96 0.55 6.36
N ILE A 49 5.12 1.87 6.34
CA ILE A 49 4.01 2.82 6.47
C ILE A 49 3.68 3.33 5.07
N ILE A 50 2.46 3.05 4.61
CA ILE A 50 1.93 3.51 3.34
C ILE A 50 1.02 4.71 3.60
N SER A 51 1.40 5.89 3.15
CA SER A 51 0.60 7.11 3.27
C SER A 51 0.07 7.59 1.92
N TYR A 52 -1.12 8.20 1.93
CA TYR A 52 -1.74 8.79 0.75
C TYR A 52 -2.08 10.27 1.00
N ASN A 53 -1.47 11.16 0.22
CA ASN A 53 -1.72 12.60 0.31
C ASN A 53 -1.53 13.27 -1.07
N LYS A 54 -2.45 14.15 -1.47
CA LYS A 54 -2.40 14.92 -2.73
C LYS A 54 -2.10 14.04 -3.97
N ASN A 55 -2.86 12.95 -4.16
CA ASN A 55 -2.66 11.98 -5.25
C ASN A 55 -1.25 11.37 -5.29
N LYS A 56 -0.58 11.26 -4.15
CA LYS A 56 0.73 10.66 -4.03
C LYS A 56 0.70 9.58 -2.96
N VAL A 57 1.18 8.39 -3.31
CA VAL A 57 1.46 7.32 -2.34
C VAL A 57 2.93 7.47 -1.92
N THR A 58 3.17 7.46 -0.61
CA THR A 58 4.54 7.44 -0.05
C THR A 58 4.67 6.20 0.82
N ILE A 59 5.76 5.46 0.64
CA ILE A 59 6.08 4.28 1.40
C ILE A 59 7.30 4.60 2.25
N HIS A 60 7.17 4.45 3.56
CA HIS A 60 8.26 4.60 4.51
C HIS A 60 8.69 3.23 5.00
N TYR A 61 9.97 2.95 4.86
CA TYR A 61 10.58 1.69 5.29
C TYR A 61 11.24 1.84 6.67
N ASP A 62 11.49 0.71 7.32
CA ASP A 62 12.15 0.63 8.62
C ASP A 62 13.56 1.25 8.66
N ASP A 63 14.28 1.22 7.53
CA ASP A 63 15.61 1.80 7.40
C ASP A 63 15.60 3.33 7.24
N GLY A 64 14.41 3.96 7.28
CA GLY A 64 14.21 5.39 7.09
C GLY A 64 14.21 5.82 5.62
N SER A 65 14.45 4.91 4.68
CA SER A 65 14.28 5.18 3.26
C SER A 65 12.80 5.33 2.90
N LYS A 66 12.54 5.97 1.76
CA LYS A 66 11.17 6.17 1.27
C LYS A 66 11.08 6.08 -0.24
N GLU A 67 9.97 5.53 -0.70
CA GLU A 67 9.56 5.53 -2.09
C GLU A 67 8.30 6.36 -2.29
N THR A 68 8.20 7.01 -3.45
CA THR A 68 7.03 7.84 -3.77
C THR A 68 6.52 7.56 -5.16
N PHE A 69 5.21 7.39 -5.26
CA PHE A 69 4.48 7.20 -6.51
C PHE A 69 3.48 8.34 -6.66
N LYS A 70 3.69 9.18 -7.68
CA LYS A 70 2.72 10.20 -8.06
C LYS A 70 1.68 9.57 -8.97
N LEU A 71 0.41 9.66 -8.60
CA LEU A 71 -0.69 9.16 -9.41
C LEU A 71 -1.14 10.29 -10.33
N LYS A 72 -1.23 10.00 -11.63
CA LYS A 72 -1.85 10.93 -12.57
C LYS A 72 -3.35 10.95 -12.31
N SER A 73 -3.94 12.13 -12.39
CA SER A 73 -5.39 12.27 -12.39
C SER A 73 -5.95 11.52 -13.61
N HIS A 74 -6.97 10.67 -13.41
CA HIS A 74 -7.64 9.88 -14.45
C HIS A 74 -6.81 8.77 -15.14
N GLU A 75 -5.79 8.19 -14.49
CA GLU A 75 -5.25 6.92 -15.00
C GLU A 75 -6.30 5.80 -14.94
N PRO A 76 -6.41 4.94 -15.95
CA PRO A 76 -7.27 3.75 -15.89
C PRO A 76 -6.67 2.70 -14.95
N CYS A 77 -7.54 1.98 -14.23
CA CYS A 77 -7.16 0.78 -13.47
C CYS A 77 -6.90 -0.36 -14.45
N LEU A 78 -5.64 -0.53 -14.89
CA LEU A 78 -5.20 -1.63 -15.75
C LEU A 78 -4.21 -2.54 -15.00
#